data_AF-A0A0B3AT94-F1
#
_entry.id   AF-A0A0B3AT94-F1
#
_cell.length_a   1.000
_cell.length_b   1.000
_cell.length_c   1.000
_cell.angle_alpha   90.00
_cell.angle_beta   90.00
_cell.angle_gamma   90.00
#
_symmetry.space_group_name_H-M   'P 1'
#
loop_
_entity.id
_entity.type
_entity.pdbx_description
1 polymer ?
#
loop_
_entity_poly.entity_id
_entity_poly.type
_entity_poly.pdbx_seq_one_letter_code
_entity_poly.pdbx_strand_id
1 'polypeptide(L)'
;MKHCINPKENVSQLPKEVKEAFLARPLKFSKIQELAEKGLQKLYCSKSCMERMAKKCKAFLQEKGVSIEVQNLKGKPLSLSLEQIMEFNELRKEGLSYRKIAEKIGASKSSLHYLQRYAQRTKLKSNGKVLSPA
;
A
#
# COMPACT_ATOMS: atom_id res chain seq x y z
N MET A 1 -5.09 -1.25 -7.08
CA MET A 1 -4.26 -0.54 -6.07
C MET A 1 -3.88 -1.53 -4.97
N LYS A 2 -2.64 -1.49 -4.48
CA LYS A 2 -2.20 -2.38 -3.39
C LYS A 2 -2.78 -1.92 -2.06
N HIS A 3 -3.64 -2.71 -1.42
CA HIS A 3 -4.18 -2.36 -0.11
C HIS A 3 -3.17 -2.72 0.98
N CYS A 4 -2.71 -1.72 1.75
CA CYS A 4 -1.85 -1.96 2.90
C CYS A 4 -2.71 -2.39 4.08
N ILE A 5 -2.45 -3.58 4.63
CA ILE A 5 -3.22 -4.13 5.74
C ILE A 5 -2.36 -4.11 7.01
N ASN A 6 -2.88 -3.49 8.06
CA ASN A 6 -2.31 -3.56 9.40
C ASN A 6 -3.02 -4.62 10.27
N PRO A 7 -2.34 -5.21 11.26
CA PRO A 7 -2.95 -6.18 12.17
C PRO A 7 -4.13 -5.63 12.97
N LYS A 8 -4.23 -4.29 13.14
CA LYS A 8 -5.32 -3.63 13.87
C LYS A 8 -6.52 -3.28 12.99
N GLU A 9 -6.38 -3.30 11.67
CA GLU A 9 -7.47 -2.94 10.76
C GLU A 9 -8.48 -4.09 10.64
N ASN A 10 -9.76 -3.76 10.58
CA ASN A 10 -10.82 -4.72 10.38
C ASN A 10 -10.84 -5.11 8.90
N VAL A 11 -10.53 -6.39 8.63
CA VAL A 11 -10.54 -6.95 7.27
C VAL A 11 -11.93 -6.79 6.65
N SER A 12 -13.00 -6.76 7.46
CA SER A 12 -14.39 -6.51 7.05
C SER A 12 -14.60 -5.20 6.29
N GLN A 13 -13.84 -4.14 6.61
CA GLN A 13 -13.94 -2.82 5.96
C GLN A 13 -13.26 -2.77 4.58
N LEU A 14 -12.50 -3.80 4.22
CA LEU A 14 -11.90 -3.88 2.89
C LEU A 14 -12.97 -4.17 1.83
N PRO A 15 -12.84 -3.56 0.63
CA PRO A 15 -13.75 -3.80 -0.48
C PRO A 15 -13.86 -5.31 -0.78
N LYS A 16 -15.02 -5.73 -1.29
CA LYS A 16 -15.39 -7.16 -1.46
C LYS A 16 -14.42 -7.95 -2.36
N GLU A 17 -13.65 -7.28 -3.23
CA GLU A 17 -12.63 -7.89 -4.08
C GLU A 17 -11.26 -7.22 -3.85
N VAL A 18 -10.46 -7.76 -2.93
CA VAL A 18 -9.06 -7.34 -2.78
C VAL A 18 -8.18 -8.31 -3.55
N LYS A 19 -7.87 -8.00 -4.80
CA LYS A 19 -6.98 -8.83 -5.64
C LYS A 19 -5.52 -8.81 -5.15
N GLU A 20 -5.09 -7.66 -4.60
CA GLU A 20 -3.71 -7.40 -4.19
C GLU A 20 -3.62 -6.76 -2.79
N ALA A 21 -2.88 -7.39 -1.88
CA ALA A 21 -2.66 -6.86 -0.53
C ALA A 21 -1.18 -6.75 -0.18
N PHE A 22 -0.80 -5.72 0.57
CA PHE A 22 0.52 -5.54 1.16
C PHE A 22 0.45 -5.69 2.67
N LEU A 23 1.24 -6.60 3.25
CA LEU A 23 1.34 -6.77 4.69
C LEU A 23 2.48 -5.93 5.25
N ALA A 24 2.13 -4.90 6.04
CA ALA A 24 3.11 -4.13 6.79
C ALA A 24 3.64 -4.87 8.03
N ARG A 25 2.85 -5.79 8.57
CA ARG A 25 3.20 -6.65 9.71
C ARG A 25 2.56 -8.04 9.53
N PRO A 26 3.10 -9.08 10.19
CA PRO A 26 2.48 -10.42 10.16
C PRO A 26 1.05 -10.37 10.69
N LEU A 27 0.14 -11.05 10.01
CA LEU A 27 -1.26 -11.20 10.41
C LEU A 27 -1.47 -12.50 11.19
N LYS A 28 -2.53 -12.53 12.01
CA LYS A 28 -3.02 -13.75 12.63
C LYS A 28 -3.72 -14.62 11.58
N PHE A 29 -3.77 -15.92 11.84
CA PHE A 29 -4.39 -16.91 10.95
C PHE A 29 -5.83 -16.55 10.57
N SER A 30 -6.68 -16.17 11.55
CA SER A 30 -8.08 -15.79 11.31
C SER A 30 -8.24 -14.70 10.25
N LYS A 31 -7.36 -13.68 10.27
CA LYS A 31 -7.40 -12.59 9.28
C LYS A 31 -6.92 -13.03 7.90
N ILE A 32 -5.99 -13.98 7.84
CA ILE A 32 -5.52 -14.53 6.56
C ILE A 32 -6.60 -15.38 5.92
N GLN A 33 -7.37 -16.11 6.72
CA GLN A 33 -8.54 -16.85 6.25
C GLN A 33 -9.59 -15.92 5.65
N GLU A 34 -9.97 -14.86 6.38
CA GLU A 34 -10.90 -13.83 5.87
C GLU A 34 -10.39 -13.16 4.58
N LEU A 35 -9.08 -12.91 4.47
CA LEU A 35 -8.48 -12.34 3.26
C LEU A 35 -8.53 -13.30 2.07
N ALA A 36 -8.31 -14.59 2.32
CA ALA A 36 -8.38 -15.61 1.29
C ALA A 36 -9.83 -15.81 0.79
N GLU A 37 -10.83 -15.69 1.67
CA GLU A 37 -12.25 -15.74 1.31
C GLU A 37 -12.70 -14.53 0.48
N LYS A 38 -12.06 -13.37 0.66
CA LYS A 38 -12.28 -12.16 -0.16
C LYS A 38 -11.60 -12.19 -1.54
N GLY A 39 -11.06 -13.33 -1.97
CA GLY A 39 -10.51 -13.52 -3.31
C GLY A 39 -9.11 -12.95 -3.53
N LEU A 40 -8.26 -12.97 -2.49
CA LEU A 40 -6.87 -12.51 -2.60
C LEU A 40 -6.03 -13.37 -3.57
N GLN A 41 -5.44 -12.75 -4.59
CA GLN A 41 -4.59 -13.44 -5.57
C GLN A 41 -3.09 -13.23 -5.31
N LYS A 42 -2.72 -12.01 -4.87
CA LYS A 42 -1.32 -11.64 -4.61
C LYS A 42 -1.13 -11.00 -3.24
N LEU A 43 -0.17 -11.52 -2.49
CA LEU A 43 0.23 -11.01 -1.19
C LEU A 43 1.68 -10.51 -1.27
N TYR A 44 1.85 -9.21 -1.02
CA TYR A 44 3.15 -8.56 -0.98
C TYR A 44 3.60 -8.40 0.47
N CYS A 45 4.83 -8.74 0.79
CA CYS A 45 5.38 -8.54 2.13
C CYS A 45 6.87 -8.19 2.10
N SER A 46 7.37 -7.61 3.18
CA SER A 46 8.81 -7.43 3.35
C SER A 46 9.46 -8.76 3.78
N LYS A 47 10.77 -8.92 3.53
CA LYS A 47 11.51 -10.13 3.91
C LYS A 47 11.34 -10.47 5.40
N SER A 48 11.47 -9.47 6.26
CA SER A 48 11.26 -9.62 7.71
C SER A 48 9.83 -10.03 8.08
N CYS A 49 8.82 -9.53 7.34
CA CYS A 49 7.44 -9.94 7.56
C CYS A 49 7.22 -11.41 7.19
N MET A 50 7.81 -11.87 6.09
CA MET A 50 7.77 -13.27 5.66
C MET A 50 8.43 -14.19 6.70
N GLU A 51 9.62 -13.83 7.19
CA GLU A 51 10.35 -14.61 8.19
C GLU A 51 9.57 -14.75 9.51
N ARG A 52 8.93 -13.68 9.96
CA ARG A 52 8.15 -13.65 11.20
C ARG A 52 6.75 -14.25 11.08
N MET A 53 6.29 -14.58 9.87
CA MET A 53 4.97 -15.16 9.65
C MET A 53 4.94 -16.62 10.11
N ALA A 54 3.88 -16.99 10.83
CA ALA A 54 3.73 -18.34 11.35
C ALA A 54 3.69 -19.37 10.21
N LYS A 55 4.33 -20.54 10.41
CA LYS A 55 4.41 -21.63 9.42
C LYS A 55 3.01 -22.05 8.91
N LYS A 56 2.03 -22.13 9.80
CA LYS A 56 0.62 -22.43 9.47
C LYS A 56 0.03 -21.45 8.44
N CYS A 57 0.37 -20.16 8.54
CA CYS A 57 -0.11 -19.14 7.61
C CYS A 57 0.55 -19.26 6.23
N LYS A 58 1.82 -19.66 6.18
CA LYS A 58 2.54 -19.92 4.92
C LYS A 58 1.93 -21.09 4.17
N ALA A 59 1.71 -22.21 4.87
CA ALA A 59 1.09 -23.40 4.31
C ALA A 59 -0.32 -23.09 3.76
N PHE A 60 -1.15 -22.40 4.54
CA PHE A 60 -2.51 -22.04 4.11
C PHE A 60 -2.55 -21.12 2.87
N LEU A 61 -1.64 -20.15 2.78
CA LEU A 61 -1.54 -19.29 1.59
C LEU A 61 -1.08 -20.07 0.36
N GLN A 62 -0.18 -21.06 0.52
CA GLN A 62 0.25 -21.94 -0.56
C GLN A 62 -0.88 -22.88 -1.01
N GLU A 63 -1.63 -23.48 -0.09
CA GLU A 63 -2.78 -24.35 -0.39
C GLU A 63 -3.89 -23.62 -1.15
N LYS A 64 -4.13 -22.35 -0.81
CA LYS A 64 -5.10 -21.47 -1.49
C LYS A 64 -4.59 -20.93 -2.84
N GLY A 65 -3.35 -21.21 -3.24
CA GLY A 65 -2.76 -20.72 -4.48
C GLY A 65 -2.44 -19.22 -4.50
N VAL A 66 -2.27 -18.58 -3.33
CA VAL A 66 -1.95 -17.15 -3.24
C VAL A 66 -0.45 -16.94 -3.46
N SER A 67 -0.09 -16.16 -4.48
CA SER A 67 1.31 -15.83 -4.76
C SER A 67 1.86 -14.85 -3.71
N ILE A 68 2.98 -15.20 -3.08
CA ILE A 68 3.66 -14.36 -2.08
C ILE A 68 4.88 -13.72 -2.74
N GLU A 69 4.86 -12.40 -2.93
CA GLU A 69 5.97 -11.64 -3.48
C GLU A 69 6.68 -10.83 -2.38
N VAL A 70 7.98 -11.07 -2.21
CA VAL A 70 8.80 -10.33 -1.26
C VAL A 70 9.30 -9.04 -1.92
N GLN A 71 8.87 -7.88 -1.41
CA GLN A 71 9.35 -6.57 -1.86
C GLN A 71 10.38 -6.00 -0.90
N ASN A 72 11.54 -5.61 -1.43
CA ASN A 72 12.60 -4.90 -0.69
C ASN A 72 12.40 -3.38 -0.66
N LEU A 73 11.24 -2.88 -1.08
CA LEU A 73 10.92 -1.44 -1.06
C LEU A 73 10.70 -0.98 0.39
N LYS A 74 11.38 0.10 0.79
CA LYS A 74 11.25 0.66 2.13
C LYS A 74 9.96 1.48 2.27
N GLY A 75 9.22 1.28 3.36
CA GLY A 75 8.03 2.07 3.72
C GLY A 75 6.72 1.61 3.06
N LYS A 76 5.59 2.18 3.48
CA LYS A 76 4.25 1.79 3.02
C LYS A 76 4.05 2.11 1.52
N PRO A 77 3.24 1.31 0.79
CA PRO A 77 2.70 1.71 -0.51
C PRO A 77 1.94 3.04 -0.39
N LEU A 78 2.04 3.90 -1.41
CA LEU A 78 1.24 5.11 -1.49
C LEU A 78 -0.19 4.72 -1.88
N SER A 79 -1.17 5.26 -1.15
CA SER A 79 -2.60 5.11 -1.47
C SER A 79 -3.08 6.09 -2.53
N LEU A 80 -2.26 7.09 -2.87
CA LEU A 80 -2.57 8.12 -3.86
C LEU A 80 -2.41 7.56 -5.28
N SER A 81 -3.30 7.95 -6.19
CA SER A 81 -3.14 7.67 -7.61
C SER A 81 -2.01 8.52 -8.21
N LEU A 82 -1.53 8.14 -9.40
CA LEU A 82 -0.51 8.93 -10.11
C LEU A 82 -1.01 10.34 -10.45
N GLU A 83 -2.27 10.46 -10.87
CA GLU A 83 -2.92 11.74 -11.16
C GLU A 83 -2.92 12.66 -9.93
N GLN A 84 -3.32 12.14 -8.78
CA GLN A 84 -3.31 12.88 -7.51
C GLN A 84 -1.90 13.34 -7.12
N ILE A 85 -0.86 12.58 -7.46
CA ILE A 85 0.52 12.93 -7.15
C ILE A 85 1.04 14.01 -8.11
N MET A 86 0.66 13.95 -9.38
CA MET A 86 0.98 14.99 -10.36
C MET A 86 0.30 16.30 -10.00
N GLU A 87 -0.99 16.26 -9.71
CA GLU A 87 -1.78 17.42 -9.29
C GLU A 87 -1.21 18.02 -7.99
N PHE A 88 -0.82 17.19 -7.02
CA PHE A 88 -0.13 17.66 -5.82
C PHE A 88 1.14 18.46 -6.15
N ASN A 89 1.96 17.99 -7.10
CA ASN A 89 3.20 18.68 -7.48
C ASN A 89 2.94 20.02 -8.17
N GLU A 90 1.91 20.09 -9.02
CA GLU A 90 1.50 21.33 -9.69
C GLU A 90 0.99 22.36 -8.69
N LEU A 91 0.04 21.97 -7.82
CA LEU A 91 -0.51 22.86 -6.80
C LEU A 91 0.54 23.30 -5.78
N ARG A 92 1.57 22.49 -5.51
CA ARG A 92 2.70 22.89 -4.67
C ARG A 92 3.59 23.94 -5.33
N LYS A 93 3.79 23.89 -6.65
CA LYS A 93 4.51 24.94 -7.40
C LYS A 93 3.75 26.26 -7.40
N GLU A 94 2.43 26.22 -7.39
CA GLU A 94 1.55 27.39 -7.22
C GLU A 94 1.58 27.98 -5.80
N GLY A 95 2.29 27.37 -4.86
CA GLY A 95 2.42 27.87 -3.48
C GLY A 95 1.23 27.54 -2.57
N LEU A 96 0.32 26.66 -2.99
CA LEU A 96 -0.82 26.26 -2.14
C LEU A 96 -0.36 25.50 -0.89
N SER A 97 -1.11 25.69 0.19
CA SER A 97 -0.88 24.99 1.45
C SER A 97 -1.37 23.55 1.39
N TYR A 98 -0.72 22.66 2.15
CA TYR A 98 -1.11 21.24 2.25
C TYR A 98 -2.57 21.02 2.59
N ARG A 99 -3.18 21.92 3.36
CA ARG A 99 -4.59 21.84 3.74
C ARG A 99 -5.50 22.05 2.51
N LYS A 100 -5.26 23.11 1.74
CA LYS A 100 -6.03 23.39 0.52
C LYS A 100 -5.86 22.30 -0.53
N ILE A 101 -4.64 21.77 -0.65
CA ILE A 101 -4.35 20.68 -1.59
C ILE A 101 -5.05 19.38 -1.16
N ALA A 102 -5.05 19.07 0.14
CA ALA A 102 -5.77 17.91 0.69
C ALA A 102 -7.27 17.96 0.37
N GLU A 103 -7.89 19.14 0.53
CA GLU A 103 -9.29 19.39 0.23
C GLU A 103 -9.60 19.22 -1.27
N LYS A 104 -8.73 19.72 -2.17
CA LYS A 104 -8.89 19.57 -3.62
C LYS A 104 -8.75 18.13 -4.11
N ILE A 105 -7.69 17.45 -3.68
CA ILE A 105 -7.29 16.12 -4.21
C ILE A 105 -8.08 14.99 -3.52
N GLY A 106 -8.81 15.28 -2.43
CA GLY A 106 -9.50 14.27 -1.64
C GLY A 106 -8.53 13.36 -0.88
N ALA A 107 -7.41 13.90 -0.43
CA ALA A 107 -6.35 13.18 0.27
C ALA A 107 -6.19 13.70 1.70
N SER A 108 -5.69 12.85 2.62
CA SER A 108 -5.37 13.34 3.95
C SER A 108 -4.11 14.20 3.95
N LYS A 109 -4.10 15.26 4.78
CA LYS A 109 -2.92 16.13 4.97
C LYS A 109 -1.66 15.34 5.35
N SER A 110 -1.82 14.29 6.15
CA SER A 110 -0.73 13.40 6.56
C SER A 110 -0.16 12.59 5.39
N SER A 111 -1.01 12.10 4.48
CA SER A 111 -0.58 11.43 3.25
C SER A 111 0.20 12.37 2.33
N LEU A 112 -0.19 13.65 2.23
CA LEU A 112 0.55 14.65 1.44
C LEU A 112 1.92 15.00 2.05
N HIS A 113 1.99 15.19 3.38
CA HIS A 113 3.29 15.37 4.05
C HIS A 113 4.18 14.13 3.90
N TYR A 114 3.60 12.93 3.96
CA TYR A 114 4.33 11.69 3.73
C TYR A 114 4.82 11.57 2.29
N LEU A 115 4.00 11.95 1.31
CA LEU A 115 4.39 12.03 -0.10
C LEU A 115 5.59 12.95 -0.28
N GLN A 116 5.53 14.18 0.23
CA GLN A 116 6.63 15.13 0.12
C GLN A 116 7.93 14.63 0.79
N ARG A 117 7.83 14.03 1.97
CA ARG A 117 8.99 13.66 2.79
C ARG A 117 9.58 12.28 2.48
N TYR A 118 8.74 11.33 2.07
CA TYR A 118 9.07 9.90 2.06
C TYR A 118 8.70 9.18 0.76
N ALA A 119 8.12 9.84 -0.24
CA ALA A 119 8.07 9.26 -1.57
C ALA A 119 9.51 9.14 -2.09
N GLN A 120 10.15 8.00 -1.81
CA GLN A 120 11.40 7.66 -2.45
C GLN A 120 11.17 7.74 -3.96
N ARG A 121 12.12 8.37 -4.67
CA ARG A 121 12.17 8.52 -6.13
C ARG A 121 11.83 7.22 -6.89
N THR A 122 12.02 6.06 -6.26
CA THR A 122 11.76 4.72 -6.81
C THR A 122 10.31 4.23 -6.71
N LYS A 123 9.45 4.84 -5.90
CA LYS A 123 8.03 4.42 -5.73
C LYS A 123 7.09 5.00 -6.79
N LEU A 124 7.55 6.02 -7.51
CA LEU A 124 6.83 6.71 -8.58
C LEU A 124 7.41 6.26 -9.91
N LYS A 125 7.05 5.04 -10.34
CA LYS A 125 7.39 4.55 -11.68
C LYS A 125 6.10 4.42 -12.49
N SER A 126 5.91 5.33 -13.42
CA SER A 126 5.06 5.11 -14.59
C SER A 126 5.99 4.96 -15.79
N ASN A 127 5.93 3.83 -16.50
CA ASN A 127 6.75 3.54 -17.70
C ASN A 127 8.26 3.87 -17.56
N GLY A 128 8.86 3.55 -16.42
CA GLY A 128 10.30 3.72 -16.19
C GLY A 128 10.78 5.14 -15.87
N LYS A 129 9.91 6.16 -15.92
CA LYS A 129 10.26 7.54 -15.55
C LYS A 129 9.94 7.82 -14.08
N VAL A 130 10.92 8.39 -13.38
CA VAL A 130 10.79 8.88 -12.00
C VAL A 130 10.06 10.22 -12.04
N LEU A 131 8.82 10.26 -11.58
CA LEU A 131 8.06 11.50 -11.43
C LEU A 131 8.38 12.08 -10.05
N SER A 132 9.24 13.10 -9.99
CA SER A 132 9.58 13.77 -8.74
C SER A 132 8.73 15.04 -8.58
N PRO A 133 8.29 15.39 -7.35
CA PRO A 133 8.08 16.79 -7.00
C PRO A 133 9.40 17.54 -7.24
N ALA A 134 9.33 18.67 -7.93
CA ALA A 134 10.46 19.60 -8.05
C ALA A 134 10.70 20.29 -6.69
#